data_AF-A0A950QJQ3-F1
#
_entry.id   AF-A0A950QJQ3-F1
#
_cell.length_a   1.000
_cell.length_b   1.000
_cell.length_c   1.000
_cell.angle_alpha   90.00
_cell.angle_beta   90.00
_cell.angle_gamma   90.00
#
_symmetry.space_group_name_H-M   'P 1'
#
loop_
_entity.id
_entity.type
_entity.pdbx_description
1 polymer ?
#
loop_
_entity_poly.entity_id
_entity_poly.type
_entity_poly.pdbx_seq_one_letter_code
_entity_poly.pdbx_strand_id
1 'polypeptide(L)'
;NLYLDTSATKWQVREVSPRAEAYRDLVTRYADRFLFGTDLVTRHHLVREHCVSRYWCQRTLWESAWTGRSPIADADFPPEGDATTPLLRGVNLPEDVVQRVYYRNAERLLGLPVV
;
A
#
# COMPACT_ATOMS: atom_id res chain seq x y z
N ASN A 1 -7.29 5.53 20.67
CA ASN A 1 -8.17 4.49 20.11
C ASN A 1 -8.47 4.82 18.65
N LEU A 2 -7.47 4.72 17.77
CA LEU A 2 -7.59 5.01 16.33
C LEU A 2 -6.64 4.06 15.59
N TYR A 3 -7.12 3.48 14.50
CA TYR A 3 -6.32 2.70 13.57
C TYR A 3 -6.57 3.22 12.16
N LEU A 4 -5.56 3.14 11.31
CA LEU A 4 -5.60 3.58 9.93
C LEU A 4 -5.45 2.36 9.02
N ASP A 5 -6.47 2.07 8.24
CA ASP A 5 -6.36 1.13 7.14
C ASP A 5 -5.69 1.82 5.94
N THR A 6 -4.94 1.05 5.17
CA THR A 6 -4.18 1.55 4.01
C THR A 6 -4.66 0.91 2.72
N SER A 7 -5.92 0.48 2.69
CA SER A 7 -6.44 -0.37 1.63
C SER A 7 -6.48 0.29 0.27
N ALA A 8 -6.69 1.60 0.18
CA ALA A 8 -6.84 2.34 -1.07
C ALA A 8 -5.56 2.38 -1.94
N THR A 9 -5.08 1.22 -2.45
CA THR A 9 -3.75 1.03 -3.05
C THR A 9 -3.47 2.01 -4.16
N LYS A 10 -4.43 2.22 -5.08
CA LYS A 10 -4.27 3.19 -6.18
C LYS A 10 -3.88 4.58 -5.66
N TRP A 11 -4.57 5.03 -4.60
CA TRP A 11 -4.33 6.31 -3.96
C TRP A 11 -3.08 6.32 -3.08
N GLN A 12 -2.75 5.20 -2.42
CA GLN A 12 -1.47 5.03 -1.74
C GLN A 12 -0.30 5.22 -2.71
N VAL A 13 -0.39 4.62 -3.90
CA VAL A 13 0.61 4.80 -4.95
C VAL A 13 0.66 6.25 -5.43
N ARG A 14 -0.48 6.83 -5.80
CA ARG A 14 -0.52 8.17 -6.42
C ARG A 14 -0.19 9.29 -5.45
N GLU A 15 -0.80 9.31 -4.28
CA GLU A 15 -0.79 10.47 -3.37
C GLU A 15 0.17 10.30 -2.19
N VAL A 16 0.35 9.07 -1.70
CA VAL A 16 1.17 8.81 -0.51
C VAL A 16 2.62 8.51 -0.89
N SER A 17 2.86 7.65 -1.89
CA SER A 17 4.21 7.25 -2.29
C SER A 17 5.14 8.40 -2.71
N PRO A 18 4.68 9.52 -3.30
CA PRO A 18 5.54 10.70 -3.50
C PRO A 18 6.16 11.27 -2.23
N ARG A 19 5.63 10.93 -1.06
CA ARG A 19 6.08 11.35 0.27
C ARG A 19 6.68 10.17 1.05
N ALA A 20 7.36 9.26 0.36
CA ALA A 20 7.84 7.98 0.92
C ALA A 20 8.62 8.12 2.23
N GLU A 21 9.49 9.11 2.36
CA GLU A 21 10.25 9.37 3.60
C GLU A 21 9.34 9.77 4.76
N ALA A 22 8.51 10.79 4.57
CA ALA A 22 7.56 11.22 5.60
C ALA A 22 6.56 10.11 5.97
N TYR A 23 6.19 9.26 5.01
CA TYR A 23 5.31 8.12 5.26
C TYR A 23 6.01 7.01 6.05
N ARG A 24 7.27 6.70 5.70
CA ARG A 24 8.12 5.78 6.46
C ARG A 24 8.25 6.24 7.91
N ASP A 25 8.54 7.52 8.13
CA ASP A 25 8.69 8.10 9.47
C ASP A 25 7.40 8.01 10.28
N LEU A 26 6.27 8.38 9.66
CA LEU A 26 4.95 8.32 10.30
C LEU A 26 4.60 6.88 10.73
N VAL A 27 4.76 5.92 9.83
CA VAL A 27 4.38 4.53 10.09
C VAL A 27 5.34 3.89 11.08
N THR A 28 6.62 4.22 11.04
CA THR A 28 7.60 3.73 12.02
C THR A 28 7.30 4.28 13.41
N ARG A 29 6.99 5.58 13.51
CA ARG A 29 6.66 6.24 14.78
C ARG A 29 5.38 5.69 15.43
N TYR A 30 4.40 5.29 14.62
CA TYR A 30 3.11 4.77 15.08
C TYR A 30 2.83 3.37 14.54
N ALA A 31 3.84 2.50 14.59
CA ALA A 31 3.82 1.17 13.97
C ALA A 31 2.68 0.27 14.44
N ASP A 32 2.07 0.58 15.59
CA ASP A 32 0.97 -0.18 16.17
C ASP A 32 -0.43 0.35 15.80
N ARG A 33 -0.52 1.25 14.81
CA ARG A 33 -1.77 1.93 14.39
C ARG A 33 -2.15 1.70 12.93
N PHE A 34 -1.28 1.12 12.12
CA PHE A 34 -1.52 0.94 10.68
C PHE A 34 -1.90 -0.51 10.36
N LEU A 35 -2.81 -0.68 9.40
CA LEU A 35 -3.28 -1.97 8.90
C LEU A 35 -3.03 -2.08 7.40
N PHE A 36 -2.63 -3.27 6.96
CA PHE A 36 -2.51 -3.62 5.55
C PHE A 36 -3.90 -3.81 4.91
N GLY A 37 -4.03 -3.36 3.67
CA GLY A 37 -5.15 -3.71 2.80
C GLY A 37 -4.80 -3.36 1.35
N THR A 38 -5.51 -3.95 0.39
CA THR A 38 -5.26 -3.70 -1.05
C THR A 38 -6.40 -3.00 -1.78
N ASP A 39 -7.59 -2.92 -1.16
CA ASP A 39 -8.81 -2.46 -1.82
C ASP A 39 -9.01 -3.23 -3.14
N LEU A 40 -8.71 -4.53 -3.11
CA LEU A 40 -8.90 -5.38 -4.27
C LEU A 40 -10.39 -5.66 -4.45
N VAL A 41 -11.00 -4.95 -5.39
CA VAL A 41 -12.38 -5.22 -5.84
C VAL A 41 -12.34 -6.31 -6.91
N THR A 42 -13.10 -7.38 -6.70
CA THR A 42 -13.25 -8.47 -7.67
C THR A 42 -14.62 -8.41 -8.34
N ARG A 43 -14.66 -8.50 -9.67
CA ARG A 43 -15.88 -8.52 -10.51
C ARG A 43 -15.63 -9.39 -11.73
N HIS A 44 -16.68 -9.96 -12.32
CA HIS A 44 -16.56 -10.91 -13.44
C HIS A 44 -15.81 -10.38 -14.67
N HIS A 45 -15.81 -9.07 -14.92
CA HIS A 45 -15.10 -8.45 -16.05
C HIS A 45 -13.65 -8.05 -15.73
N LEU A 46 -13.21 -8.15 -14.47
CA LEU A 46 -11.85 -7.78 -14.07
C LEU A 46 -10.91 -8.96 -14.31
N VAL A 47 -9.83 -8.69 -15.02
CA VAL A 47 -8.81 -9.69 -15.37
C VAL A 47 -7.82 -9.91 -14.22
N ARG A 48 -7.05 -11.00 -14.30
CA ARG A 48 -6.04 -11.37 -13.30
C ARG A 48 -5.08 -10.23 -12.99
N GLU A 49 -4.67 -9.48 -14.01
CA GLU A 49 -3.71 -8.39 -13.92
C GLU A 49 -4.24 -7.25 -13.03
N HIS A 50 -5.55 -7.01 -13.02
CA HIS A 50 -6.17 -6.07 -12.08
C HIS A 50 -5.94 -6.51 -10.63
N CYS A 51 -6.15 -7.79 -10.35
CA CYS A 51 -6.00 -8.33 -9.01
C CYS A 51 -4.54 -8.34 -8.54
N VAL A 52 -3.65 -8.82 -9.40
CA VAL A 52 -2.24 -8.95 -9.10
C VAL A 52 -1.58 -7.58 -8.94
N SER A 53 -1.89 -6.61 -9.81
CA SER A 53 -1.27 -5.27 -9.75
C SER A 53 -1.54 -4.55 -8.42
N ARG A 54 -2.76 -4.65 -7.86
CA ARG A 54 -3.08 -4.06 -6.55
C ARG A 54 -2.31 -4.70 -5.41
N TYR A 55 -2.30 -6.03 -5.34
CA TYR A 55 -1.54 -6.72 -4.31
C TYR A 55 -0.04 -6.42 -4.42
N TRP A 56 0.51 -6.51 -5.63
CA TRP A 56 1.91 -6.24 -5.91
C TRP A 56 2.29 -4.80 -5.52
N CYS A 57 1.53 -3.79 -5.97
CA CYS A 57 1.82 -2.40 -5.64
C CYS A 57 1.83 -2.14 -4.14
N GLN A 58 0.85 -2.67 -3.41
CA GLN A 58 0.78 -2.47 -1.96
C GLN A 58 1.98 -3.12 -1.26
N ARG A 59 2.35 -4.35 -1.62
CA ARG A 59 3.54 -4.99 -1.06
C ARG A 59 4.82 -4.24 -1.40
N THR A 60 5.00 -3.88 -2.66
CA THR A 60 6.17 -3.14 -3.14
C THR A 60 6.29 -1.78 -2.46
N LEU A 61 5.17 -1.09 -2.21
CA LEU A 61 5.14 0.14 -1.43
C LEU A 61 5.76 -0.09 -0.05
N TRP A 62 5.30 -1.08 0.71
CA TRP A 62 5.73 -1.31 2.09
C TRP A 62 7.13 -1.91 2.22
N GLU A 63 7.43 -2.95 1.46
CA GLU A 63 8.57 -3.85 1.69
C GLU A 63 9.85 -3.41 1.01
N SER A 64 9.81 -2.50 0.04
CA SER A 64 10.94 -2.23 -0.84
C SER A 64 11.31 -0.76 -0.94
N ALA A 65 12.53 -0.47 -1.43
CA ALA A 65 12.93 0.85 -1.88
C ALA A 65 12.70 1.04 -3.41
N TRP A 66 11.96 0.14 -4.05
CA TRP A 66 11.78 0.14 -5.49
C TRP A 66 11.05 1.41 -5.96
N THR A 67 11.47 1.95 -7.10
CA THR A 67 10.80 3.08 -7.75
C THR A 67 10.56 2.79 -9.22
N GLY A 68 9.33 3.00 -9.68
CA GLY A 68 8.96 2.86 -11.09
C GLY A 68 7.48 3.13 -11.35
N ARG A 69 7.07 3.03 -12.61
CA ARG A 69 5.67 3.30 -13.01
C ARG A 69 4.74 2.26 -12.43
N SER A 70 3.59 2.70 -11.92
CA SER A 70 2.56 1.80 -11.42
C SER A 70 1.93 0.99 -12.55
N PRO A 71 1.74 -0.33 -12.41
CA PRO A 71 0.94 -1.14 -13.32
C PRO A 71 -0.57 -0.94 -13.14
N ILE A 72 -1.02 -0.19 -12.13
CA ILE A 72 -2.44 0.08 -11.91
C ILE A 72 -2.88 1.18 -12.88
N ALA A 73 -3.87 0.88 -13.72
CA ALA A 73 -4.55 1.90 -14.52
C ALA A 73 -5.24 2.92 -13.60
N ASP A 74 -4.95 4.21 -13.81
CA ASP A 74 -5.53 5.30 -13.02
C ASP A 74 -6.06 6.40 -13.95
N ALA A 75 -7.36 6.34 -14.25
CA ALA A 75 -8.02 7.35 -15.08
C ALA A 75 -8.04 8.76 -14.44
N ASP A 76 -7.81 8.84 -13.13
CA ASP A 76 -7.77 10.11 -12.39
C ASP A 76 -6.35 10.70 -12.32
N PHE A 77 -5.33 9.97 -12.80
CA PHE A 77 -3.96 10.48 -12.82
C PHE A 77 -3.82 11.50 -13.96
N PRO A 78 -3.49 12.77 -13.67
CA PRO A 78 -3.21 13.74 -14.71
C PRO A 78 -1.93 13.31 -15.46
N PRO A 79 -1.99 13.08 -16.78
CA PRO A 79 -0.81 12.64 -17.53
C PRO A 79 0.36 13.60 -17.37
N GLU A 80 1.56 13.04 -17.25
CA GLU A 80 2.82 13.79 -17.13
C GLU A 80 3.71 13.42 -18.33
N GLY A 81 3.63 14.21 -19.40
CA GLY A 81 4.21 13.85 -20.70
C GLY A 81 3.54 12.59 -21.27
N ASP A 82 4.33 11.60 -21.67
CA ASP A 82 3.83 10.32 -22.18
C ASP A 82 3.37 9.35 -21.06
N ALA A 83 3.57 9.73 -19.79
CA ALA A 83 3.22 8.86 -18.68
C ALA A 83 1.74 8.94 -18.31
N THR A 84 1.09 7.78 -18.31
CA THR A 84 -0.33 7.62 -17.96
C THR A 84 -0.57 7.02 -16.58
N THR A 85 0.49 6.70 -15.83
CA THR A 85 0.41 6.19 -14.46
C THR A 85 1.42 6.86 -13.53
N PRO A 86 1.11 6.99 -12.23
CA PRO A 86 2.02 7.57 -11.25
C PRO A 86 3.27 6.70 -11.04
N LEU A 87 4.32 7.31 -10.51
CA LEU A 87 5.44 6.57 -9.94
C LEU A 87 5.03 5.99 -8.58
N LEU A 88 5.21 4.68 -8.42
CA LEU A 88 5.26 4.02 -7.12
C LEU A 88 6.67 4.16 -6.56
N ARG A 89 6.78 4.76 -5.39
CA ARG A 89 8.02 4.85 -4.61
C ARG A 89 7.87 4.05 -3.32
N GLY A 90 8.63 2.98 -3.20
CA GLY A 90 8.64 2.14 -2.00
C GLY A 90 9.20 2.88 -0.78
N VAL A 91 8.68 2.54 0.41
CA VAL A 91 9.04 3.16 1.69
C VAL A 91 10.06 2.35 2.47
N ASN A 92 10.31 1.10 2.05
CA ASN A 92 11.31 0.19 2.59
C ASN A 92 11.23 0.01 4.13
N LEU A 93 10.03 -0.20 4.66
CA LEU A 93 9.84 -0.30 6.11
C LEU A 93 10.73 -1.38 6.75
N PRO A 94 11.17 -1.18 8.00
CA PRO A 94 11.80 -2.24 8.77
C PRO A 94 10.87 -3.46 8.92
N GLU A 95 11.45 -4.66 8.89
CA GLU A 95 10.72 -5.94 8.96
C GLU A 95 9.74 -6.02 10.14
N ASP A 96 10.14 -5.57 11.33
CA ASP A 96 9.29 -5.59 12.52
C ASP A 96 8.08 -4.64 12.39
N VAL A 97 8.22 -3.54 11.63
CA VAL A 97 7.11 -2.63 11.31
C VAL A 97 6.20 -3.28 10.26
N VAL A 98 6.74 -3.89 9.22
CA VAL A 98 5.96 -4.62 8.19
C VAL A 98 5.09 -5.70 8.83
N GLN A 99 5.64 -6.50 9.74
CA GLN A 99 4.89 -7.55 10.45
C GLN A 99 3.71 -6.97 11.26
N ARG A 100 3.90 -5.81 11.91
CA ARG A 100 2.82 -5.13 12.63
C ARG A 100 1.72 -4.67 11.69
N VAL A 101 2.09 -4.04 10.58
CA VAL A 101 1.15 -3.55 9.56
C VAL A 101 0.37 -4.72 8.94
N TYR A 102 1.04 -5.84 8.65
CA TYR A 102 0.42 -6.97 7.95
C TYR A 102 -0.56 -7.74 8.82
N TYR A 103 -0.20 -8.02 10.07
CA TYR A 103 -1.03 -8.92 10.88
C TYR A 103 -1.04 -8.65 12.38
N ARG A 104 0.08 -8.28 13.04
CA ARG A 104 0.06 -8.14 14.52
C ARG A 104 -0.92 -7.08 15.02
N ASN A 105 -1.08 -5.98 14.27
CA ASN A 105 -2.06 -4.95 14.63
C ASN A 105 -3.50 -5.45 14.46
N ALA A 106 -3.77 -6.23 13.42
CA ALA A 106 -5.08 -6.84 13.18
C ALA A 106 -5.40 -7.90 14.24
N GLU A 107 -4.44 -8.76 14.60
CA GLU A 107 -4.55 -9.74 15.69
C GLU A 107 -5.01 -9.05 16.98
N ARG A 108 -4.32 -7.97 17.38
CA ARG A 108 -4.65 -7.23 18.60
C ARG A 108 -5.98 -6.49 18.51
N LEU A 109 -6.26 -5.81 17.39
CA LEU A 109 -7.48 -5.00 17.24
C LEU A 109 -8.74 -5.86 17.14
N LEU A 110 -8.67 -6.95 16.37
CA LEU A 110 -9.81 -7.80 16.04
C LEU A 110 -9.91 -9.05 16.92
N GLY A 111 -8.93 -9.30 17.80
CA GLY A 111 -8.90 -10.48 18.67
C GLY A 111 -8.70 -11.78 17.90
N LEU A 112 -7.91 -11.76 16.82
CA LEU A 112 -7.64 -12.96 16.02
C LEU A 112 -6.66 -13.90 16.73
N PRO A 113 -6.70 -15.22 16.45
CA PRO A 113 -5.69 -16.15 16.92
C PRO A 113 -4.30 -15.71 16.48
N VAL A 114 -3.33 -15.81 17.38
CA VAL A 114 -1.91 -15.56 17.08
C VAL A 114 -1.40 -16.71 16.23
N VAL A 115 -0.89 -16.40 15.04
CA VAL A 115 -0.23 -17.35 14.13
C VAL A 115 1.29 -17.29 14.30
#